data_AF-A0A6N7ZL20-F1
#
_entry.id   AF-A0A6N7ZL20-F1
#
_cell.length_a   1.000
_cell.length_b   1.000
_cell.length_c   1.000
_cell.angle_alpha   90.00
_cell.angle_beta   90.00
_cell.angle_gamma   90.00
#
_symmetry.space_group_name_H-M   'P 1'
#
loop_
_entity.id
_entity.type
_entity.pdbx_description
1 polymer ?
#
loop_
_entity_poly.entity_id
_entity_poly.type
_entity_poly.pdbx_seq_one_letter_code
_entity_poly.pdbx_strand_id
1 'polypeptide(L)'
;MVEVVPYVDGRSLVDLVGRFERSRGYSPAGAYGGLVPAYFRYGDAAHQWYGRGRTPAGGHAWVLACDCHEAACWPFEVTVDAGATTVAWRDLTQPFRPEWDYSGLGAFTFDRAQYDEAVRRVAHLFS
;
A
#
# COMPACT_ATOMS: atom_id res chain seq x y z
N MET A 1 -1.41 -15.35 12.95
CA MET A 1 -2.05 -14.28 12.14
C MET A 1 -1.15 -14.06 10.93
N VAL A 2 -1.72 -13.98 9.73
CA VAL A 2 -0.93 -13.71 8.51
C VAL A 2 -1.02 -12.21 8.23
N GLU A 3 0.11 -11.60 7.95
CA GLU A 3 0.23 -10.18 7.61
C GLU A 3 0.92 -10.09 6.25
N VAL A 4 0.38 -9.27 5.37
CA VAL A 4 0.89 -9.09 4.01
C VAL A 4 1.51 -7.70 3.90
N VAL A 5 2.82 -7.67 3.74
CA VAL A 5 3.63 -6.45 3.60
C VAL A 5 4.25 -6.42 2.21
N PRO A 6 4.06 -5.34 1.43
CA PRO A 6 4.75 -5.19 0.15
C PRO A 6 6.26 -4.99 0.34
N TYR A 7 7.04 -5.49 -0.63
CA TYR A 7 8.47 -5.25 -0.72
C TYR A 7 8.80 -4.53 -2.03
N VAL A 8 9.64 -3.50 -1.95
CA VAL A 8 10.17 -2.76 -3.10
C VAL A 8 11.69 -2.94 -3.05
N ASP A 9 12.27 -3.50 -4.12
CA ASP A 9 13.71 -3.78 -4.22
C ASP A 9 14.31 -4.48 -3.00
N GLY A 10 13.57 -5.45 -2.45
CA GLY A 10 13.98 -6.25 -1.30
C GLY A 10 13.82 -5.57 0.07
N ARG A 11 13.25 -4.35 0.13
CA ARG A 11 12.94 -3.65 1.39
C ARG A 11 11.44 -3.61 1.62
N SER A 12 11.02 -3.84 2.86
CA SER A 12 9.60 -3.72 3.20
C SER A 12 9.14 -2.27 3.04
N LEU A 13 7.91 -2.09 2.56
CA LEU A 13 7.33 -0.76 2.40
C LEU A 13 7.20 -0.03 3.75
N VAL A 14 6.97 -0.76 4.85
CA VAL A 14 6.98 -0.22 6.22
C VAL A 14 8.34 0.43 6.55
N ASP A 15 9.47 -0.22 6.23
CA ASP A 15 10.80 0.37 6.49
C ASP A 15 11.05 1.59 5.61
N LEU A 16 10.66 1.53 4.32
CA LEU A 16 10.82 2.64 3.38
C LEU A 16 10.05 3.89 3.82
N VAL A 17 8.74 3.74 4.08
CA VAL A 17 7.88 4.85 4.52
C VAL A 17 8.33 5.36 5.89
N GLY A 18 8.55 4.47 6.85
CA GLY A 18 8.97 4.87 8.19
C GLY A 18 10.30 5.63 8.22
N ARG A 19 11.29 5.23 7.40
CA ARG A 19 12.55 5.98 7.27
C ARG A 19 12.34 7.36 6.66
N PHE A 20 11.52 7.44 5.62
CA PHE A 20 11.20 8.70 4.97
C PHE A 20 10.51 9.67 5.95
N GLU A 21 9.47 9.23 6.63
CA GLU A 21 8.74 10.03 7.61
C GLU A 21 9.63 10.53 8.76
N ARG A 22 10.50 9.65 9.30
CA ARG A 22 11.50 10.05 10.31
C ARG A 22 12.46 11.11 9.77
N SER A 23 12.91 10.98 8.53
CA SER A 23 13.80 11.98 7.90
C SER A 23 13.13 13.34 7.70
N ARG A 24 11.80 13.37 7.58
CA ARG A 24 10.98 14.60 7.50
C ARG A 24 10.57 15.15 8.87
N GLY A 25 10.83 14.42 9.96
CA GLY A 25 10.38 14.80 11.30
C GLY A 25 8.88 14.60 11.54
N TYR A 26 8.20 13.77 10.75
CA TYR A 26 6.79 13.46 10.94
C TYR A 26 6.56 12.62 12.21
N SER A 27 5.39 12.77 12.83
CA SER A 27 5.04 12.09 14.08
C SER A 27 3.55 11.74 14.15
N PRO A 28 3.19 10.47 14.43
CA PRO A 28 4.09 9.32 14.61
C PRO A 28 4.64 8.83 13.27
N ALA A 29 5.96 8.60 13.17
CA ALA A 29 6.59 8.08 11.95
C ALA A 29 6.70 6.55 11.97
N GLY A 30 6.31 5.93 10.85
CA GLY A 30 6.45 4.50 10.61
C GLY A 30 5.49 3.64 11.43
N ALA A 31 4.38 4.20 11.93
CA ALA A 31 3.33 3.48 12.65
C ALA A 31 2.43 2.66 11.70
N TYR A 32 3.06 1.89 10.82
CA TYR A 32 2.40 1.06 9.82
C TYR A 32 2.67 -0.41 10.06
N GLY A 33 1.66 -1.22 9.81
CA GLY A 33 1.74 -2.65 9.55
C GLY A 33 1.33 -2.99 8.12
N GLY A 34 1.46 -4.25 7.77
CA GLY A 34 0.88 -4.83 6.58
C GLY A 34 -0.63 -5.02 6.69
N LEU A 35 -1.22 -5.46 5.58
CA LEU A 35 -2.64 -5.79 5.53
C LEU A 35 -2.86 -7.18 6.10
N VAL A 36 -3.77 -7.30 7.07
CA VAL A 36 -4.14 -8.58 7.68
C VAL A 36 -5.42 -9.09 7.04
N PRO A 37 -5.41 -10.25 6.35
CA PRO A 37 -6.58 -10.74 5.63
C PRO A 37 -7.80 -10.98 6.53
N ALA A 38 -7.56 -11.40 7.78
CA ALA A 38 -8.62 -11.61 8.77
C ALA A 38 -9.39 -10.34 9.13
N TYR A 39 -8.85 -9.14 8.86
CA TYR A 39 -9.47 -7.85 9.17
C TYR A 39 -9.81 -7.03 7.91
N PHE A 40 -9.35 -7.46 6.75
CA PHE A 40 -9.64 -6.76 5.50
C PHE A 40 -11.07 -7.05 5.03
N ARG A 41 -11.91 -6.01 4.92
CA ARG A 41 -13.34 -6.12 4.58
C ARG A 41 -13.76 -5.25 3.39
N TYR A 42 -12.80 -4.87 2.55
CA TYR A 42 -12.98 -3.85 1.50
C TYR A 42 -13.23 -4.44 0.10
N GLY A 43 -13.59 -5.73 0.05
CA GLY A 43 -13.89 -6.47 -1.17
C GLY A 43 -12.68 -7.25 -1.70
N ASP A 44 -12.67 -7.50 -3.01
CA ASP A 44 -11.61 -8.25 -3.68
C ASP A 44 -10.27 -7.51 -3.57
N ALA A 45 -9.33 -8.09 -2.82
CA ALA A 45 -8.01 -7.51 -2.59
C ALA A 45 -7.20 -7.36 -3.89
N ALA A 46 -7.37 -8.27 -4.86
CA ALA A 46 -6.69 -8.14 -6.14
C ALA A 46 -7.20 -6.90 -6.88
N HIS A 47 -8.52 -6.68 -6.94
CA HIS A 47 -9.06 -5.45 -7.53
C HIS A 47 -8.52 -4.20 -6.86
N GLN A 48 -8.42 -4.18 -5.53
CA GLN A 48 -7.86 -3.03 -4.81
C GLN A 48 -6.43 -2.74 -5.26
N TRP A 49 -5.54 -3.73 -5.31
CA TRP A 49 -4.15 -3.53 -5.73
C TRP A 49 -3.97 -3.28 -7.24
N TYR A 50 -5.04 -3.31 -8.04
CA TYR A 50 -5.02 -2.78 -9.42
C TYR A 50 -5.75 -1.43 -9.56
N GLY A 51 -6.07 -0.75 -8.46
CA GLY A 51 -6.81 0.52 -8.47
C GLY A 51 -8.28 0.36 -8.87
N ARG A 52 -8.81 -0.87 -8.85
CA ARG A 52 -10.18 -1.22 -9.25
C ARG A 52 -11.07 -1.55 -8.04
N GLY A 53 -10.56 -1.28 -6.84
CA GLY A 53 -11.30 -1.45 -5.60
C GLY A 53 -12.49 -0.50 -5.48
N ARG A 54 -13.43 -0.85 -4.61
CA ARG A 54 -14.51 0.06 -4.21
C ARG A 54 -14.10 0.94 -3.04
N THR A 55 -13.12 0.50 -2.24
CA THR A 55 -12.60 1.23 -1.10
C THR A 55 -11.11 0.91 -0.95
N PRO A 56 -10.21 1.91 -1.11
CA PRO A 56 -10.53 3.21 -1.69
C PRO A 56 -10.98 3.06 -3.15
N ALA A 57 -11.80 4.00 -3.63
CA ALA A 57 -12.30 4.00 -5.02
C ALA A 57 -11.38 4.81 -5.93
N GLY A 58 -11.71 4.93 -7.22
CA GLY A 58 -11.13 5.98 -8.08
C GLY A 58 -9.69 5.76 -8.54
N GLY A 59 -9.22 4.51 -8.63
CA GLY A 59 -7.83 4.23 -9.02
C GLY A 59 -6.89 4.06 -7.83
N HIS A 60 -7.38 4.26 -6.61
CA HIS A 60 -6.54 4.20 -5.41
C HIS A 60 -6.47 2.79 -4.81
N ALA A 61 -5.45 2.57 -4.00
CA ALA A 61 -5.25 1.32 -3.25
C ALA A 61 -4.62 1.61 -1.87
N TRP A 62 -5.06 0.89 -0.84
CA TRP A 62 -4.34 0.84 0.44
C TRP A 62 -3.28 -0.26 0.39
N VAL A 63 -2.03 0.10 0.65
CA VAL A 63 -0.88 -0.82 0.56
C VAL A 63 -0.23 -1.09 1.92
N LEU A 64 -0.58 -0.31 2.94
CA LEU A 64 -0.28 -0.57 4.36
C LEU A 64 -1.50 -0.19 5.22
N ALA A 65 -1.54 -0.71 6.44
CA ALA A 65 -2.52 -0.39 7.46
C ALA A 65 -1.84 0.15 8.72
N CYS A 66 -2.65 0.58 9.69
CA CYS A 66 -2.19 0.80 11.06
C CYS A 66 -1.68 -0.51 11.69
N ASP A 67 -0.79 -0.43 12.68
CA ASP A 67 -0.39 -1.59 13.50
C ASP A 67 -1.53 -2.17 14.35
N CYS A 68 -2.66 -1.47 14.46
CA CYS A 68 -3.92 -2.02 14.98
C CYS A 68 -4.61 -3.00 14.00
N HIS A 69 -4.06 -3.15 12.79
CA HIS A 69 -4.47 -4.02 11.70
C HIS A 69 -5.82 -3.71 11.02
N GLU A 70 -6.49 -2.63 11.43
CA GLU A 70 -7.64 -2.09 10.69
C GLU A 70 -7.16 -1.20 9.54
N ALA A 71 -7.45 -1.59 8.29
CA ALA A 71 -6.90 -0.93 7.11
C ALA A 71 -7.38 0.53 6.99
N ALA A 72 -8.64 0.82 7.31
CA ALA A 72 -9.18 2.18 7.24
C ALA A 72 -8.75 3.08 8.42
N CYS A 73 -8.10 2.54 9.45
CA CYS A 73 -7.72 3.32 10.62
C CYS A 73 -6.56 4.29 10.31
N TRP A 74 -5.58 3.83 9.54
CA TRP A 74 -4.41 4.61 9.16
C TRP A 74 -3.77 4.02 7.88
N PRO A 75 -4.45 4.12 6.72
CA PRO A 75 -3.94 3.53 5.50
C PRO A 75 -2.74 4.32 4.98
N PHE A 76 -1.83 3.61 4.32
CA PHE A 76 -0.94 4.22 3.34
C PHE A 76 -1.54 3.98 1.96
N GLU A 77 -1.92 5.06 1.29
CA GLU A 77 -2.68 5.03 0.05
C GLU A 77 -1.81 5.44 -1.13
N VAL A 78 -2.07 4.82 -2.28
CA VAL A 78 -1.40 5.13 -3.55
C VAL A 78 -2.42 5.22 -4.67
N THR A 79 -2.14 6.03 -5.68
CA THR A 79 -2.78 5.92 -7.00
C THR A 79 -2.11 4.79 -7.78
N VAL A 80 -2.90 3.88 -8.34
CA VAL A 80 -2.40 2.73 -9.11
C VAL A 80 -2.60 2.96 -10.60
N ASP A 81 -1.49 3.06 -11.34
CA ASP A 81 -1.49 3.04 -12.80
C ASP A 81 -1.06 1.65 -13.28
N ALA A 82 -2.02 0.78 -13.54
CA ALA A 82 -1.77 -0.58 -14.03
C ALA A 82 -1.74 -0.63 -15.58
N GLY A 83 -0.54 -0.57 -16.15
CA GLY A 83 -0.29 -0.69 -17.59
C GLY A 83 -0.08 -2.13 -18.07
N ALA A 84 0.23 -2.27 -19.36
CA ALA A 84 0.45 -3.58 -19.99
C ALA A 84 1.77 -4.25 -19.58
N THR A 85 2.82 -3.46 -19.33
CA THR A 85 4.18 -3.95 -19.02
C THR A 85 4.67 -3.54 -17.64
N THR A 86 4.03 -2.56 -17.01
CA THR A 86 4.38 -2.09 -15.67
C THR A 86 3.13 -1.77 -14.85
N VAL A 87 3.29 -1.76 -13.52
CA VAL A 87 2.34 -1.16 -12.58
C VAL A 87 3.09 -0.09 -11.80
N ALA A 88 2.53 1.11 -11.71
CA ALA A 88 3.11 2.19 -10.91
C ALA A 88 2.21 2.56 -9.74
N TRP A 89 2.82 2.74 -8.57
CA TRP A 89 2.21 3.37 -7.40
C TRP A 89 2.70 4.81 -7.33
N ARG A 90 1.78 5.76 -7.46
CA ARG A 90 2.03 7.21 -7.49
C ARG A 90 1.23 7.91 -6.40
N ASP A 91 1.48 9.22 -6.26
CA ASP A 91 0.72 10.10 -5.38
C ASP A 91 0.57 9.52 -3.96
N LEU A 92 1.68 9.01 -3.43
CA LEU A 92 1.73 8.34 -2.13
C LEU A 92 1.21 9.31 -1.07
N THR A 93 0.29 8.83 -0.24
CA THR A 93 -0.37 9.69 0.73
C THR A 93 -0.80 8.93 1.98
N GLN A 94 -0.93 9.69 3.06
CA GLN A 94 -1.63 9.28 4.26
C GLN A 94 -2.89 10.16 4.35
N PRO A 95 -4.09 9.64 4.00
CA PRO A 95 -5.33 10.40 3.91
C PRO A 95 -5.72 11.23 5.17
N PHE A 96 -5.32 10.81 6.36
CA PHE A 96 -5.53 11.50 7.64
C PHE A 96 -4.40 12.46 8.03
N ARG A 97 -3.37 12.60 7.18
CA ARG A 97 -2.27 13.57 7.28
C ARG A 97 -2.04 14.26 5.93
N PRO A 98 -3.04 15.00 5.42
CA PRO A 98 -2.95 15.65 4.11
C PRO A 98 -1.80 16.66 3.98
N GLU A 99 -1.23 17.10 5.11
CA GLU A 99 -0.08 17.99 5.17
C GLU A 99 1.28 17.28 5.04
N TRP A 100 1.31 15.94 5.05
CA TRP A 100 2.55 15.18 4.87
C TRP A 100 2.85 14.98 3.38
N ASP A 101 4.05 15.39 2.98
CA ASP A 101 4.52 15.38 1.59
C ASP A 101 5.45 14.18 1.34
N TYR A 102 4.92 13.19 0.63
CA TYR A 102 5.64 11.99 0.21
C TYR A 102 6.23 12.09 -1.21
N SER A 103 6.16 13.25 -1.88
CA SER A 103 6.70 13.41 -3.25
C SER A 103 8.18 13.04 -3.36
N GLY A 104 8.94 13.19 -2.27
CA GLY A 104 10.35 12.80 -2.20
C GLY A 104 10.62 11.29 -2.28
N LEU A 105 9.61 10.43 -2.09
CA LEU A 105 9.71 8.99 -2.38
C LEU A 105 9.62 8.70 -3.88
N GLY A 106 9.03 9.60 -4.66
CA GLY A 106 8.69 9.36 -6.06
C GLY A 106 7.64 8.26 -6.23
N ALA A 107 7.55 7.73 -7.45
CA ALA A 107 6.69 6.60 -7.75
C ALA A 107 7.45 5.27 -7.58
N PHE A 108 6.75 4.23 -7.12
CA PHE A 108 7.27 2.86 -7.18
C PHE A 108 6.76 2.19 -8.46
N THR A 109 7.66 1.78 -9.34
CA THR A 109 7.32 1.13 -10.61
C THR A 109 7.76 -0.32 -10.58
N PHE A 110 6.81 -1.22 -10.87
CA PHE A 110 7.01 -2.66 -10.84
C PHE A 110 6.92 -3.22 -12.26
N ASP A 111 7.71 -4.27 -12.54
CA ASP A 111 7.46 -5.15 -13.68
C ASP A 111 6.07 -5.80 -13.55
N ARG A 112 5.31 -5.82 -14.64
CA ARG A 112 3.92 -6.31 -14.61
C ARG A 112 3.82 -7.77 -14.21
N ALA A 113 4.70 -8.63 -14.71
CA ALA A 113 4.63 -10.06 -14.43
C ALA A 113 4.97 -10.35 -12.96
N GLN A 114 5.98 -9.67 -12.42
CA GLN A 114 6.34 -9.77 -11.00
C GLN A 114 5.21 -9.29 -10.08
N TYR A 115 4.59 -8.17 -10.43
CA TYR A 115 3.46 -7.63 -9.69
C TYR A 115 2.26 -8.59 -9.67
N ASP A 116 1.88 -9.09 -10.84
CA ASP A 116 0.76 -10.02 -11.00
C ASP A 116 0.99 -11.32 -10.22
N GLU A 117 2.22 -11.83 -10.22
CA GLU A 117 2.57 -12.99 -9.44
C GLU A 117 2.48 -12.72 -7.93
N ALA A 118 3.01 -11.58 -7.45
CA ALA A 118 2.94 -11.19 -6.05
C ALA A 118 1.49 -11.07 -5.57
N VAL A 119 0.63 -10.39 -6.34
CA VAL A 119 -0.81 -10.28 -6.04
C VAL A 119 -1.47 -11.65 -6.00
N ARG A 120 -1.26 -12.50 -7.01
CA ARG A 120 -1.85 -13.86 -7.05
C ARG A 120 -1.44 -14.72 -5.84
N ARG A 121 -0.20 -14.60 -5.38
CA ARG A 121 0.32 -15.35 -4.23
C ARG A 121 -0.36 -14.98 -2.92
N VAL A 122 -0.95 -13.80 -2.78
CA VAL A 122 -1.50 -13.33 -1.49
C VAL A 122 -2.98 -12.98 -1.52
N ALA A 123 -3.55 -12.62 -2.68
CA ALA A 123 -4.95 -12.19 -2.78
C ALA A 123 -5.95 -13.25 -2.30
N HIS A 124 -5.65 -14.53 -2.52
CA HIS A 124 -6.49 -15.64 -2.06
C HIS A 124 -6.59 -15.76 -0.54
N LEU A 125 -5.72 -15.07 0.21
CA LEU A 125 -5.80 -15.01 1.66
C LEU A 125 -6.92 -14.08 2.14
N PHE A 126 -7.36 -13.13 1.31
CA PHE A 126 -8.30 -12.04 1.62
C PHE A 126 -9.75 -12.37 1.24
N SER A 127 -10.18 -13.59 1.56
CA SER A 127 -11.54 -14.10 1.31
C SER A 127 -12.62 -13.41 2.12
#